data_AF-A0AA39QQ69-F1
#
_entry.id   AF-A0AA39QQ69-F1
#
_cell.length_a   1.000
_cell.length_b   1.000
_cell.length_c   1.000
_cell.angle_alpha   90.00
_cell.angle_beta   90.00
_cell.angle_gamma   90.00
#
_symmetry.space_group_name_H-M   'P 1'
#
loop_
_entity.id
_entity.type
_entity.pdbx_description
1 polymer ?
#
loop_
_entity_poly.entity_id
_entity_poly.type
_entity_poly.pdbx_seq_one_letter_code
_entity_poly.pdbx_strand_id
1 'polypeptide(L)' 'MEMMGVINSLSGSVTAGLAIYDTTQYASSPIHTYCIRQVASMGSRSLAVGEKDNRRCLPNASIM' A
#
# COMPACT_ATOMS: atom_id res chain seq x y z
N MET A 1 -1.62 17.11 -5.12
CA MET A 1 -1.48 16.05 -6.15
C MET A 1 -1.52 14.75 -5.37
N GLU A 2 -2.64 14.04 -5.37
CA GLU A 2 -2.84 12.88 -4.48
C GLU A 2 -2.45 11.60 -5.22
N MET A 3 -1.61 10.78 -4.61
CA MET A 3 -1.09 9.57 -5.25
C MET A 3 -1.92 8.38 -4.79
N MET A 4 -2.67 7.78 -5.73
CA MET A 4 -3.51 6.60 -5.47
C MET A 4 -2.75 5.32 -5.85
N GLY A 5 -2.48 4.48 -4.86
CA GLY A 5 -1.85 3.17 -5.03
C GLY A 5 -2.87 2.03 -4.95
N VAL A 6 -3.08 1.32 -6.06
CA VAL A 6 -3.88 0.09 -6.11
C VAL A 6 -2.97 -1.11 -5.85
N ILE A 7 -3.20 -1.83 -4.76
CA ILE A 7 -2.37 -2.99 -4.39
C ILE A 7 -3.17 -4.28 -4.59
N ASN A 8 -2.70 -5.11 -5.51
CA ASN A 8 -3.18 -6.47 -5.76
C ASN A 8 -1.97 -7.39 -5.95
N SER A 9 -1.26 -7.66 -4.85
CA SER A 9 -0.09 -8.54 -4.86
C SER A 9 -0.05 -9.41 -3.62
N LEU A 10 0.08 -10.72 -3.84
CA LEU A 10 0.15 -11.75 -2.80
C LEU A 10 1.57 -11.89 -2.21
N SER A 11 2.60 -11.35 -2.88
CA SER A 11 3.97 -11.26 -2.37
C SER A 11 4.79 -10.37 -3.31
N GLY A 12 5.78 -9.67 -2.77
CA GLY A 12 6.67 -8.80 -3.53
C GLY A 12 8.10 -8.88 -3.00
N SER A 13 9.07 -8.44 -3.82
CA SER A 13 10.46 -8.31 -3.38
C SER A 13 10.54 -7.34 -2.20
N VAL A 14 11.20 -7.76 -1.11
CA VAL A 14 11.41 -6.93 0.09
C VAL A 14 12.09 -5.60 -0.26
N THR A 15 13.04 -5.64 -1.19
CA THR A 15 13.74 -4.44 -1.67
C THR A 15 12.79 -3.48 -2.39
N ALA A 16 11.87 -4.00 -3.20
CA ALA A 16 10.88 -3.17 -3.89
C ALA A 16 9.85 -2.58 -2.89
N GLY A 17 9.43 -3.35 -1.89
CA GLY A 17 8.55 -2.88 -0.83
C GLY A 17 9.18 -1.78 0.03
N LEU A 18 10.47 -1.93 0.37
CA LEU A 18 11.25 -0.90 1.07
C LEU A 18 11.47 0.34 0.20
N ALA A 19 11.74 0.18 -1.09
CA ALA A 19 11.85 1.33 -1.98
C ALA A 19 10.54 2.13 -2.03
N ILE A 20 9.39 1.46 -2.15
CA ILE A 20 8.07 2.13 -2.09
C ILE A 20 7.89 2.81 -0.74
N TYR A 21 8.21 2.13 0.37
CA TYR A 21 8.12 2.70 1.72
C TYR A 21 8.96 3.97 1.88
N ASP A 22 10.22 3.95 1.46
CA ASP A 22 11.10 5.12 1.53
C ASP A 22 10.61 6.23 0.62
N THR A 23 10.10 5.91 -0.57
CA THR A 23 9.54 6.91 -1.50
C THR A 23 8.30 7.57 -0.91
N THR A 24 7.45 6.80 -0.23
CA THR A 24 6.24 7.32 0.43
C THR A 24 6.56 8.22 1.62
N GLN A 25 7.64 7.93 2.36
CA GLN A 25 8.11 8.77 3.45
C GLN A 25 8.83 10.04 2.95
N TYR A 26 9.48 9.97 1.79
CA TYR A 26 10.14 11.12 1.17
C TYR A 26 9.16 12.05 0.45
N ALA A 27 8.07 11.50 -0.10
CA ALA A 27 7.05 12.29 -0.77
C ALA A 27 6.28 13.16 0.22
N SER A 28 6.23 14.48 -0.03
CA SER A 28 5.44 15.41 0.79
C SER A 28 3.93 15.37 0.50
N SER A 29 3.50 14.59 -0.50
CA SER A 29 2.09 14.50 -0.91
C SER A 29 1.37 13.37 -0.18
N PRO A 30 0.10 13.55 0.20
CA PRO A 30 -0.69 12.50 0.85
C PRO A 30 -0.88 11.29 -0.10
N ILE A 31 -0.64 10.10 0.42
CA ILE A 31 -0.72 8.84 -0.32
C ILE A 31 -1.94 8.05 0.14
N HIS A 32 -2.78 7.66 -0.81
CA HIS A 32 -4.00 6.89 -0.56
C HIS A 32 -3.80 5.47 -1.06
N THR A 33 -4.01 4.49 -0.19
CA THR A 33 -3.82 3.08 -0.54
C THR A 33 -5.16 2.36 -0.59
N TYR A 34 -5.38 1.61 -1.68
CA TYR A 34 -6.60 0.85 -1.92
C TYR A 34 -6.28 -0.63 -2.15
N CYS A 35 -6.81 -1.50 -1.29
CA CYS A 35 -6.76 -2.95 -1.46
C CYS A 35 -8.02 -3.43 -2.17
N ILE A 36 -7.86 -4.04 -3.35
CA ILE A 36 -9.00 -4.43 -4.20
C ILE A 36 -9.28 -5.93 -4.17
N ARG A 37 -8.31 -6.77 -3.80
CA ARG A 37 -8.48 -8.23 -3.84
C ARG A 37 -7.76 -8.96 -2.72
N GLN A 38 -6.46 -9.16 -2.82
CA GLN A 38 -5.71 -9.78 -1.74
C GLN A 38 -4.35 -9.11 -1.66
N VAL A 39 -3.93 -8.82 -0.43
CA VAL A 39 -2.61 -8.29 -0.18
C VAL A 39 -1.99 -9.06 0.97
N ALA A 40 -0.78 -9.58 0.77
CA ALA A 40 -0.11 -10.40 1.78
C ALA A 40 1.37 -10.02 1.91
N SER A 41 1.93 -10.18 3.10
CA SER A 41 3.36 -9.96 3.41
C SER A 41 3.83 -8.51 3.12
N MET A 42 4.81 -8.31 2.24
CA MET A 42 5.30 -6.96 1.92
C MET A 42 4.23 -6.06 1.29
N GLY A 43 3.24 -6.64 0.61
CA GLY A 43 2.12 -5.87 0.07
C GLY A 43 1.21 -5.30 1.18
N SER A 44 1.00 -6.03 2.29
CA SER A 44 0.19 -5.52 3.41
C SER A 44 0.90 -4.38 4.15
N ARG A 45 2.24 -4.42 4.19
CA ARG A 45 3.05 -3.31 4.70
C ARG A 45 3.01 -2.07 3.79
N SER A 46 3.02 -2.26 2.47
CA SER A 46 2.80 -1.17 1.52
C SER A 46 1.39 -0.58 1.60
N LEU A 47 0.36 -1.38 1.95
CA LEU A 47 -0.97 -0.83 2.22
C LEU A 47 -0.96 0.06 3.47
N ALA A 48 -0.21 -0.34 4.49
CA ALA A 48 -0.09 0.38 5.75
C ALA A 48 0.68 1.71 5.66
N VAL A 49 1.48 1.91 4.60
CA VAL A 49 2.26 3.15 4.40
C VAL A 49 1.42 4.33 3.91
N GLY A 50 0.18 4.08 3.48
CA GLY A 50 -0.75 5.15 3.15
C GLY A 50 -1.10 6.01 4.36
N GLU A 51 -1.47 7.27 4.10
CA GLU A 51 -1.82 8.27 5.09
C GLU A 51 -2.88 7.71 6.06
N LYS A 52 -2.74 8.04 7.36
CA LYS A 52 -3.71 7.63 8.37
C LYS A 52 -5.08 8.18 7.94
N ASP A 53 -6.10 7.32 7.95
CA ASP A 53 -7.47 7.57 7.44
C ASP A 53 -7.70 7.43 5.92
N ASN A 54 -6.64 7.28 5.13
CA ASN A 54 -6.71 7.11 3.67
C ASN A 54 -6.33 5.71 3.16
N ARG A 55 -6.35 4.73 4.06
CA ARG A 55 -6.13 3.30 3.76
C ARG A 55 -7.47 2.60 3.66
N ARG A 56 -7.86 2.18 2.46
CA ARG A 56 -9.17 1.55 2.21
C ARG A 56 -9.01 0.14 1.65
N CYS A 57 -9.91 -0.74 2.04
CA CYS A 57 -9.95 -2.12 1.59
C CYS A 57 -11.37 -2.42 1.11
N LEU A 58 -11.52 -3.03 -0.07
CA LEU A 58 -12.83 -3.50 -0.52
C LEU A 58 -13.35 -4.60 0.41
N PRO A 59 -14.68 -4.79 0.53
CA PRO A 59 -15.28 -5.73 1.48
C PRO A 59 -14.92 -7.20 1.21
N ASN A 60 -14.59 -7.53 -0.04
CA ASN A 60 -14.13 -8.88 -0.41
C ASN A 60 -12.60 -9.02 -0.38
N ALA A 61 -11.89 -7.98 0.04
CA ALA A 61 -10.45 -7.98 0.03
C ALA A 61 -9.84 -8.49 1.34
N SER A 62 -8.82 -9.35 1.23
CA SER A 62 -8.17 -9.98 2.37
C SER A 62 -6.75 -9.45 2.55
N ILE A 63 -6.40 -9.09 3.78
CA ILE A 63 -5.05 -8.66 4.18
C ILE A 63 -4.42 -9.79 5.00
N MET A 64 -3.21 -10.23 4.62
CA MET A 64 -2.43 -11.28 5.28
C MET A 64 -1.04 -10.80 5.70
#